data_AF-A0A2V8LAN2-F1
#
_entry.id   AF-A0A2V8LAN2-F1
#
_cell.length_a   1.000
_cell.length_b   1.000
_cell.length_c   1.000
_cell.angle_alpha   90.00
_cell.angle_beta   90.00
_cell.angle_gamma   90.00
#
_symmetry.space_group_name_H-M   'P 1'
#
loop_
_entity.id
_entity.type
_entity.pdbx_description
1 polymer ?
#
loop_
_entity_poly.entity_id
_entity_poly.type
_entity_poly.pdbx_seq_one_letter_code
_entity_poly.pdbx_strand_id
1 'polypeptide(L)'
;MKRFSLIAGIIIAVASVTLVSAQEPQPAPGPNPQGQMRQPQPPDDPLADAMFPPDMIMQHQRELGLTDEQKTFMRGEIQRTTTRFNELQWQEQDLMEALHATMKAPQINEQQAMAQLDKVLDTEREIKRLHFGLNIAIKNKLTSEQQMKLQTMRRSMGPGPDGPERGRPSGPDGPERGPGPGRGPGGPRGPGGPGPRPGGRDPAKPGGPPNF
;
A
#
# COMPACT_ATOMS: atom_id res chain seq x y z
N MET A 1 -5.51 -22.84 17.76
CA MET A 1 -4.67 -21.99 16.88
C MET A 1 -5.11 -22.17 15.44
N LYS A 2 -5.87 -21.21 14.90
CA LYS A 2 -6.16 -21.10 13.46
C LYS A 2 -6.11 -19.61 13.11
N ARG A 3 -5.28 -19.28 12.13
CA ARG A 3 -4.97 -17.92 11.68
C ARG A 3 -6.16 -17.43 10.86
N PHE A 4 -6.83 -16.38 11.32
CA PHE A 4 -7.91 -15.74 10.56
C PHE A 4 -7.36 -14.50 9.86
N SER A 5 -6.92 -14.71 8.62
CA SER A 5 -6.99 -13.68 7.59
C SER A 5 -8.25 -13.98 6.77
N LEU A 6 -9.16 -13.03 6.60
CA LEU A 6 -9.76 -12.63 5.32
C LEU A 6 -10.89 -11.61 5.59
N ILE A 7 -10.73 -10.36 5.19
CA ILE A 7 -11.13 -9.78 3.88
C ILE A 7 -12.59 -9.30 3.90
N ALA A 8 -12.69 -7.98 4.01
CA ALA A 8 -13.81 -7.18 3.59
C ALA A 8 -14.02 -7.27 2.07
N GLY A 9 -15.27 -7.12 1.64
CA GLY A 9 -15.62 -6.83 0.25
C GLY A 9 -16.42 -7.93 -0.45
N ILE A 10 -17.71 -8.05 -0.11
CA ILE A 10 -18.67 -8.78 -0.93
C ILE A 10 -19.33 -7.76 -1.88
N ILE A 11 -18.76 -7.61 -3.07
CA ILE A 11 -19.51 -7.13 -4.25
C ILE A 11 -19.91 -8.39 -5.00
N ILE A 12 -21.18 -8.76 -4.90
CA ILE A 12 -21.76 -9.85 -5.69
C ILE A 12 -22.02 -9.31 -7.10
N ALA A 13 -21.12 -9.61 -8.03
CA ALA A 13 -21.41 -9.60 -9.45
C ALA A 13 -21.63 -11.05 -9.89
N VAL A 14 -22.89 -11.45 -10.04
CA VAL A 14 -23.25 -12.74 -10.63
C VAL A 14 -22.99 -12.66 -12.13
N ALA A 15 -21.97 -13.37 -12.61
CA ALA A 15 -21.79 -13.69 -14.01
C ALA A 15 -21.95 -15.20 -14.20
N SER A 16 -23.12 -15.61 -14.66
CA SER A 16 -23.41 -16.99 -15.06
C SER A 16 -22.56 -17.36 -16.28
N VAL A 17 -21.72 -18.40 -16.16
CA VAL A 17 -21.02 -19.00 -17.31
C VAL A 17 -21.73 -20.29 -17.67
N THR A 18 -22.52 -20.27 -18.73
CA THR A 18 -22.92 -21.46 -19.46
C THR A 18 -21.87 -21.74 -20.55
N LEU A 19 -21.18 -22.86 -20.42
CA LEU A 19 -20.25 -23.37 -21.42
C LEU A 19 -21.02 -23.93 -22.62
N VAL A 20 -20.91 -23.27 -23.78
CA VAL A 20 -21.19 -23.87 -25.09
C VAL A 20 -19.91 -23.76 -25.92
N SER A 21 -19.38 -24.91 -26.33
CA SER A 21 -18.23 -25.04 -27.21
C SER A 21 -18.64 -24.81 -28.67
N ALA A 22 -18.11 -23.76 -29.29
CA ALA A 22 -17.90 -23.69 -30.73
C ALA A 22 -16.65 -22.82 -30.99
N GLN A 23 -15.64 -23.38 -31.66
CA GLN A 23 -14.43 -22.67 -32.08
C GLN A 23 -14.78 -21.69 -33.20
N GLU A 24 -14.62 -20.39 -32.94
CA GLU A 24 -14.52 -19.37 -33.98
C GLU A 24 -13.04 -19.02 -34.27
N PRO A 25 -12.69 -18.61 -35.50
CA PRO A 25 -11.32 -18.27 -35.88
C PRO A 25 -10.84 -17.01 -35.14
N GLN A 26 -9.63 -17.05 -34.58
CA GLN A 26 -9.02 -15.91 -33.88
C GLN A 26 -8.84 -14.70 -34.81
N PRO A 27 -9.34 -13.51 -34.45
CA PRO A 27 -8.99 -12.28 -35.15
C PRO A 27 -7.55 -11.85 -34.80
N ALA A 28 -6.89 -11.23 -35.78
CA ALA A 28 -5.50 -10.75 -35.73
C ALA A 28 -5.18 -9.89 -34.49
N PRO A 29 -3.90 -9.83 -34.05
CA PRO A 29 -3.50 -9.07 -32.87
C PRO A 29 -3.71 -7.56 -33.09
N GLY A 30 -4.68 -7.01 -32.36
CA GLY A 30 -4.93 -5.56 -32.29
C GLY A 30 -3.89 -4.82 -31.45
N PRO A 31 -3.84 -3.47 -31.55
CA PRO A 31 -2.91 -2.62 -30.81
C PRO A 31 -3.14 -2.76 -29.30
N ASN A 32 -2.03 -2.92 -28.56
CA ASN A 32 -1.98 -3.13 -27.10
C ASN A 32 -3.02 -2.31 -26.30
N PRO A 33 -3.98 -2.95 -25.61
CA PRO A 33 -4.74 -2.30 -24.56
C PRO A 33 -3.91 -2.32 -23.26
N GLN A 34 -2.86 -1.51 -23.20
CA GLN A 34 -2.19 -1.17 -21.93
C GLN A 34 -2.43 0.31 -21.60
N GLY A 35 -3.70 0.70 -21.57
CA GLY A 35 -4.15 1.81 -20.74
C GLY A 35 -4.31 1.30 -19.32
N GLN A 36 -3.21 1.06 -18.60
CA GLN A 36 -3.28 0.98 -17.14
C GLN A 36 -3.72 2.37 -16.68
N MET A 37 -5.02 2.52 -16.43
CA MET A 37 -5.58 3.69 -15.76
C MET A 37 -4.79 3.86 -14.46
N ARG A 38 -3.86 4.82 -14.43
CA ARG A 38 -3.25 5.28 -13.18
C ARG A 38 -4.43 5.75 -12.34
N GLN A 39 -4.77 4.96 -11.32
CA GLN A 39 -5.75 5.41 -10.33
C GLN A 39 -5.23 6.76 -9.80
N PRO A 40 -6.09 7.79 -9.74
CA PRO A 40 -5.69 9.06 -9.16
C PRO A 40 -5.20 8.77 -7.75
N GLN A 41 -3.95 9.13 -7.46
CA GLN A 41 -3.41 8.99 -6.12
C GLN A 41 -4.28 9.85 -5.19
N PRO A 42 -4.70 9.32 -4.03
CA PRO A 42 -5.44 10.12 -3.07
C PRO A 42 -4.64 11.39 -2.72
N PRO A 43 -5.32 12.52 -2.45
CA PRO A 43 -4.66 13.77 -2.10
C PRO A 43 -3.68 13.57 -0.94
N ASP A 44 -2.53 14.25 -1.01
CA ASP A 44 -1.56 14.25 0.08
C ASP A 44 -2.23 14.74 1.38
N ASP A 45 -2.07 13.99 2.47
CA ASP A 45 -2.56 14.39 3.79
C ASP A 45 -1.82 15.66 4.25
N PRO A 46 -2.51 16.79 4.49
CA PRO A 46 -1.87 18.06 4.85
C PRO A 46 -1.12 18.03 6.19
N LEU A 47 -1.29 16.99 7.00
CA LEU A 47 -0.61 16.84 8.29
C LEU A 47 0.52 15.80 8.26
N ALA A 48 0.72 15.10 7.15
CA ALA A 48 1.73 14.05 7.03
C ALA A 48 3.16 14.57 7.26
N ASP A 49 3.42 15.85 6.98
CA ASP A 49 4.71 16.48 7.22
C ASP A 49 4.93 16.85 8.70
N ALA A 50 3.86 17.14 9.44
CA ALA A 50 3.91 17.60 10.81
C ALA A 50 3.97 16.45 11.85
N MET A 51 3.51 15.25 11.49
CA MET A 51 3.43 14.08 12.37
C MET A 51 4.52 13.06 12.09
N PHE A 52 5.03 12.35 13.10
CA PHE A 52 6.03 11.29 12.95
C PHE A 52 5.45 9.96 13.45
N PRO A 53 5.22 8.95 12.57
CA PRO A 53 4.67 7.68 12.99
C PRO A 53 5.53 7.03 14.09
N PRO A 54 4.92 6.45 15.15
CA PRO A 54 5.67 5.82 16.22
C PRO A 54 6.63 4.73 15.73
N ASP A 55 6.22 3.94 14.74
CA ASP A 55 7.06 2.89 14.14
C ASP A 55 8.34 3.46 13.53
N MET A 56 8.25 4.59 12.83
CA MET A 56 9.41 5.25 12.23
C MET A 56 10.41 5.66 13.32
N ILE A 57 9.92 6.25 14.42
CA ILE A 57 10.76 6.70 15.52
C ILE A 57 11.43 5.51 16.21
N MET A 58 10.65 4.46 16.51
CA MET A 58 11.13 3.28 17.23
C MET A 58 12.12 2.46 16.39
N GLN A 59 11.92 2.37 15.07
CA GLN A 59 12.86 1.71 14.15
C GLN A 59 14.21 2.43 14.10
N HIS A 60 14.22 3.77 14.17
CA HIS A 60 15.42 4.60 14.08
C HIS A 60 15.94 5.04 15.46
N GLN A 61 15.53 4.38 16.55
CA GLN A 61 15.84 4.79 17.92
C GLN A 61 17.34 4.96 18.22
N ARG A 62 18.20 4.14 17.58
CA ARG A 62 19.66 4.23 17.72
C ARG A 62 20.21 5.44 17.00
N GLU A 63 19.76 5.68 15.78
CA GLU A 63 20.19 6.82 14.97
C GLU A 63 19.72 8.14 15.58
N LEU A 64 18.53 8.16 16.18
CA LEU A 64 17.99 9.32 16.89
C LEU A 64 18.65 9.54 18.26
N GLY A 65 19.50 8.62 18.73
CA GLY A 65 20.12 8.73 20.05
C GLY A 65 19.09 8.79 21.19
N LEU A 66 18.00 8.02 21.09
CA LEU A 66 16.93 8.06 22.10
C LEU A 66 17.43 7.56 23.45
N THR A 67 17.21 8.37 24.50
CA THR A 67 17.55 7.99 25.88
C THR A 67 16.64 6.86 26.36
N ASP A 68 17.06 6.14 27.42
CA ASP A 68 16.22 5.09 28.02
C ASP A 68 14.90 5.64 28.58
N GLU A 69 14.93 6.87 29.10
CA GLU A 69 13.74 7.57 29.56
C GLU A 69 12.78 7.86 28.40
N GLN A 70 13.28 8.39 27.28
CA GLN A 70 12.48 8.65 26.09
C GLN A 70 11.84 7.35 25.56
N LYS A 71 12.63 6.28 25.43
CA LYS A 71 12.14 4.97 24.96
C LYS A 71 11.07 4.39 25.88
N THR A 72 11.25 4.50 27.19
CA THR A 72 10.28 4.01 28.17
C THR A 72 8.97 4.79 28.10
N PHE A 73 9.05 6.12 28.03
CA PHE A 73 7.90 6.99 27.84
C PHE A 73 7.11 6.63 26.57
N MET A 74 7.79 6.52 25.42
CA MET A 74 7.14 6.19 24.14
C MET A 74 6.43 4.84 24.18
N ARG A 75 7.06 3.80 24.72
CA ARG A 75 6.42 2.48 24.87
C ARG A 75 5.17 2.54 25.74
N GLY A 76 5.21 3.31 26.84
CA GLY A 76 4.06 3.52 27.72
C GLY A 76 2.89 4.17 26.98
N GLU A 77 3.15 5.26 26.25
CA GLU A 77 2.12 5.97 25.50
C GLU A 77 1.54 5.13 24.35
N ILE A 78 2.40 4.39 23.62
CA ILE A 78 1.97 3.47 22.56
C ILE A 78 1.09 2.37 23.15
N GLN A 79 1.49 1.74 24.25
CA GLN A 79 0.72 0.68 24.88
C GLN A 79 -0.63 1.17 25.37
N ARG A 80 -0.66 2.31 26.07
CA ARG A 80 -1.89 2.95 26.56
C ARG A 80 -2.84 3.27 25.41
N THR A 81 -2.31 3.88 24.35
CA THR A 81 -3.08 4.23 23.15
C THR A 81 -3.63 2.99 22.46
N THR A 82 -2.81 1.95 22.29
CA THR A 82 -3.24 0.69 21.65
C THR A 82 -4.37 0.02 22.42
N THR A 83 -4.28 -0.02 23.76
CA THR A 83 -5.36 -0.55 24.60
C THR A 83 -6.67 0.20 24.39
N ARG A 84 -6.64 1.55 24.50
CA ARG A 84 -7.85 2.37 24.33
C ARG A 84 -8.39 2.33 22.90
N PHE A 85 -7.52 2.29 21.90
CA PHE A 85 -7.91 2.15 20.50
C PHE A 85 -8.68 0.86 20.27
N ASN A 86 -8.18 -0.27 20.79
CA ASN A 86 -8.89 -1.55 20.66
C ASN A 86 -10.28 -1.50 21.30
N GLU A 87 -10.42 -0.94 22.50
CA GLU A 87 -11.73 -0.74 23.15
C GLU A 87 -12.69 0.07 22.27
N LEU A 88 -12.22 1.19 21.72
CA LEU A 88 -13.03 2.04 20.85
C LEU A 88 -13.38 1.35 19.52
N GLN A 89 -12.49 0.53 18.98
CA GLN A 89 -12.77 -0.27 17.78
C GLN A 89 -13.88 -1.29 18.02
N TRP A 90 -13.89 -1.97 19.16
CA TRP A 90 -15.00 -2.86 19.53
C TRP A 90 -16.31 -2.08 19.67
N GLN A 91 -16.28 -0.93 20.36
CA GLN A 91 -17.45 -0.06 20.50
C GLN A 91 -17.98 0.44 19.15
N GLU A 92 -17.10 0.85 18.24
CA GLU A 92 -17.46 1.30 16.90
C GLU A 92 -18.15 0.19 16.10
N GLN A 93 -17.65 -1.05 16.19
CA GLN A 93 -18.26 -2.23 15.55
C GLN A 93 -19.69 -2.48 16.07
N ASP A 94 -19.88 -2.49 17.40
CA ASP A 94 -21.20 -2.68 18.01
C ASP A 94 -22.19 -1.59 17.58
N LEU A 95 -21.72 -0.33 17.54
CA LEU A 95 -22.53 0.82 17.14
C LEU A 95 -22.91 0.76 15.65
N MET A 96 -21.99 0.32 14.80
CA MET A 96 -22.24 0.14 13.37
C MET A 96 -23.22 -1.00 13.09
N GLU A 97 -23.14 -2.10 13.84
CA GLU A 97 -24.11 -3.19 13.73
C GLU A 97 -25.53 -2.71 14.12
N ALA A 98 -25.65 -1.96 15.22
CA ALA A 98 -26.93 -1.39 15.64
C ALA A 98 -27.48 -0.35 14.64
N LEU A 99 -26.61 0.46 14.02
CA LEU A 99 -27.03 1.37 12.94
C LEU A 99 -27.54 0.57 11.74
N HIS A 100 -26.79 -0.43 11.30
CA HIS A 100 -27.18 -1.28 10.19
C HIS A 100 -28.52 -2.00 10.44
N ALA A 101 -28.77 -2.47 11.66
CA ALA A 101 -30.06 -3.06 12.04
C ALA A 101 -31.22 -2.05 11.92
N THR A 102 -31.00 -0.80 12.34
CA THR A 102 -32.00 0.29 12.21
C THR A 102 -32.29 0.58 10.75
N MET A 103 -31.26 0.60 9.89
CA MET A 103 -31.39 0.90 8.45
C MET A 103 -32.06 -0.22 7.64
N LYS A 104 -32.14 -1.44 8.18
CA LYS A 104 -32.81 -2.58 7.53
C LYS A 104 -34.33 -2.57 7.65
N ALA A 105 -34.91 -1.69 8.47
CA ALA A 105 -36.35 -1.62 8.64
C ALA A 105 -37.05 -1.15 7.34
N PRO A 106 -38.25 -1.66 7.00
CA PRO A 106 -39.01 -1.22 5.84
C PRO A 106 -39.37 0.28 5.87
N GLN A 107 -39.54 0.83 7.07
CA GLN A 107 -39.66 2.25 7.33
C GLN A 107 -38.65 2.62 8.42
N ILE A 108 -37.79 3.60 8.12
CA ILE A 108 -36.71 4.01 9.01
C ILE A 108 -37.24 5.07 9.98
N ASN A 109 -37.02 4.86 11.28
CA ASN A 109 -37.15 5.93 12.26
C ASN A 109 -35.92 6.84 12.15
N GLU A 110 -36.09 7.97 11.48
CA GLU A 110 -35.01 8.93 11.21
C GLU A 110 -34.31 9.42 12.49
N GLN A 111 -35.08 9.74 13.53
CA GLN A 111 -34.52 10.23 14.79
C GLN A 111 -33.62 9.17 15.46
N GLN A 112 -34.05 7.91 15.44
CA GLN A 112 -33.25 6.81 15.98
C GLN A 112 -31.99 6.56 15.14
N ALA A 113 -32.11 6.61 13.80
CA ALA A 113 -30.98 6.42 12.90
C ALA A 113 -29.92 7.52 13.09
N MET A 114 -30.33 8.78 13.19
CA MET A 114 -29.42 9.90 13.45
C MET A 114 -28.75 9.78 14.82
N ALA A 115 -29.50 9.44 15.87
CA ALA A 115 -28.92 9.24 17.20
C ALA A 115 -27.89 8.08 17.25
N GLN A 116 -28.08 7.04 16.43
CA GLN A 116 -27.13 5.94 16.33
C GLN A 116 -25.89 6.32 15.51
N LEU A 117 -26.07 7.10 14.43
CA LEU A 117 -24.97 7.68 13.65
C LEU A 117 -24.10 8.61 14.51
N ASP A 118 -24.72 9.48 15.32
CA ASP A 118 -23.97 10.40 16.19
C ASP A 118 -23.03 9.65 17.15
N LYS A 119 -23.46 8.52 17.70
CA LYS A 119 -22.61 7.68 18.55
C LYS A 119 -21.41 7.10 17.80
N VAL A 120 -21.61 6.67 16.55
CA VAL A 120 -20.52 6.19 15.68
C VAL A 120 -19.52 7.33 15.46
N LEU A 121 -20.00 8.50 15.05
CA LEU A 121 -19.17 9.67 14.78
C LEU A 121 -18.43 10.18 16.04
N ASP A 122 -19.05 10.09 17.20
CA ASP A 122 -18.41 10.41 18.49
C ASP A 122 -17.28 9.43 18.80
N THR A 123 -17.47 8.13 18.53
CA THR A 123 -16.44 7.10 18.71
C THR A 123 -15.28 7.31 17.74
N GLU A 124 -15.56 7.58 16.46
CA GLU A 124 -14.54 7.96 15.47
C GLU A 124 -13.75 9.20 15.91
N ARG A 125 -14.43 10.22 16.44
CA ARG A 125 -13.79 11.43 16.95
C ARG A 125 -12.83 11.09 18.07
N GLU A 126 -13.21 10.22 18.99
CA GLU A 126 -12.34 9.79 20.09
C GLU A 126 -11.11 9.04 19.58
N ILE A 127 -11.28 8.12 18.63
CA ILE A 127 -10.17 7.41 17.96
C ILE A 127 -9.19 8.40 17.32
N LYS A 128 -9.70 9.36 16.54
CA LYS A 128 -8.88 10.39 15.88
C LYS A 128 -8.15 11.23 16.93
N ARG A 129 -8.83 11.68 17.99
CA ARG A 129 -8.20 12.42 19.10
C ARG A 129 -7.10 11.63 19.79
N LEU A 130 -7.32 10.33 19.99
CA LEU A 130 -6.34 9.44 20.62
C LEU A 130 -5.06 9.34 19.77
N HIS A 131 -5.19 9.11 18.46
CA HIS A 131 -4.05 9.08 17.55
C HIS A 131 -3.31 10.41 17.48
N PHE A 132 -4.03 11.53 17.39
CA PHE A 132 -3.41 12.86 17.41
C PHE A 132 -2.69 13.12 18.74
N GLY A 133 -3.31 12.78 19.86
CA GLY A 133 -2.74 12.91 21.20
C GLY A 133 -1.42 12.15 21.33
N LEU A 134 -1.38 10.89 20.88
CA LEU A 134 -0.16 10.08 20.86
C LEU A 134 0.96 10.75 20.06
N ASN A 135 0.68 11.19 18.84
CA ASN A 135 1.67 11.83 17.98
C ASN A 135 2.24 13.11 18.62
N ILE A 136 1.39 13.93 19.22
CA ILE A 136 1.79 15.15 19.93
C ILE A 136 2.66 14.81 21.14
N ALA A 137 2.23 13.85 21.98
CA ALA A 137 2.96 13.44 23.18
C ALA A 137 4.37 12.92 22.85
N ILE A 138 4.48 12.07 21.82
CA ILE A 138 5.77 11.55 21.36
C ILE A 138 6.63 12.68 20.80
N LYS A 139 6.10 13.52 19.91
CA LYS A 139 6.84 14.64 19.31
C LYS A 139 7.40 15.59 20.37
N ASN A 140 6.62 15.90 21.41
CA ASN A 140 7.04 16.76 22.52
C ASN A 140 8.14 16.15 23.40
N LYS A 141 8.29 14.82 23.39
CA LYS A 141 9.38 14.13 24.11
C LYS A 141 10.70 14.12 23.33
N LEU A 142 10.67 14.41 22.03
CA LEU A 142 11.85 14.48 21.17
C LEU A 142 12.48 15.88 21.21
N THR A 143 13.81 15.94 21.15
CA THR A 143 14.53 17.21 21.03
C THR A 143 14.37 17.82 19.63
N SER A 144 14.60 19.12 19.49
CA SER A 144 14.57 19.79 18.18
C SER A 144 15.53 19.15 17.18
N GLU A 145 16.71 18.72 17.63
CA GLU A 145 17.69 18.01 16.79
C GLU A 145 17.15 16.66 16.29
N GLN A 146 16.53 15.87 17.19
CA GLN A 146 15.91 14.60 16.83
C GLN A 146 14.77 14.79 15.82
N GLN A 147 13.96 15.83 15.98
CA GLN A 147 12.89 16.16 15.03
C GLN A 147 13.44 16.56 13.65
N MET A 148 14.51 17.36 13.59
CA MET A 148 15.17 17.72 12.33
C MET A 148 15.75 16.48 11.63
N LYS A 149 16.32 15.55 12.40
CA LYS A 149 16.84 14.28 11.87
C LYS A 149 15.71 13.43 11.26
N LEU A 150 14.57 13.32 11.93
CA LEU A 150 13.38 12.62 11.40
C LEU A 150 12.84 13.26 10.11
N GLN A 151 12.82 14.59 10.01
CA GLN A 151 12.40 15.29 8.79
C GLN A 151 13.34 14.96 7.62
N THR A 152 14.65 14.91 7.88
CA THR A 152 15.65 14.55 6.86
C THR A 152 15.46 13.11 6.40
N MET A 153 15.26 12.17 7.34
CA MET A 153 14.99 10.76 7.05
C MET A 153 13.73 10.57 6.19
N ARG A 154 12.66 11.34 6.46
CA ARG A 154 11.44 11.30 5.65
C ARG A 154 11.70 11.74 4.22
N ARG A 155 12.44 12.83 4.02
CA ARG A 155 12.77 13.34 2.68
C ARG A 155 13.60 12.33 1.88
N SER A 156 14.49 11.59 2.53
CA SER A 156 15.26 10.51 1.88
C SER A 156 14.44 9.26 1.57
N MET A 157 13.27 9.08 2.20
CA MET A 157 12.40 7.92 2.01
C MET A 157 11.21 8.18 1.07
N GLY A 158 10.93 9.46 0.74
CA GLY A 158 9.96 9.83 -0.29
C GLY A 158 10.41 9.42 -1.69
N PRO A 159 9.51 9.37 -2.69
CA PRO A 159 9.88 9.08 -4.07
C PRO A 159 10.99 10.04 -4.49
N GLY A 160 12.19 9.47 -4.73
CA GLY A 160 13.40 10.25 -4.91
C GLY A 160 13.31 11.23 -6.08
N PRO A 161 14.22 12.22 -6.14
CA PRO A 161 14.30 13.17 -7.25
C PRO A 161 14.61 12.51 -8.61
N ASP A 162 14.95 11.23 -8.64
CA ASP A 162 15.28 10.47 -9.84
C ASP A 162 14.04 9.80 -10.48
N GLY A 163 12.98 10.59 -10.69
CA GLY A 163 12.01 10.26 -11.74
C GLY A 163 12.74 10.24 -13.08
N PRO A 164 12.44 9.32 -14.02
CA PRO A 164 13.19 9.22 -15.27
C PRO A 164 13.16 10.58 -15.98
N GLU A 165 14.33 11.14 -16.26
CA GLU A 165 14.53 12.38 -17.03
C GLU A 165 13.58 12.40 -18.22
N ARG A 166 12.44 13.09 -18.07
CA ARG A 166 11.57 13.40 -19.20
C ARG A 166 12.33 14.38 -20.06
N GLY A 167 12.83 13.88 -21.18
CA GLY A 167 13.11 14.62 -22.40
C GLY A 167 13.93 15.88 -22.16
N ARG A 168 15.26 15.74 -22.25
CA ARG A 168 16.09 16.87 -22.68
C ARG A 168 15.40 17.52 -23.89
N PRO A 169 15.15 18.84 -23.90
CA PRO A 169 14.66 19.50 -25.08
C PRO A 169 15.72 19.36 -26.17
N SER A 170 15.39 18.65 -27.25
CA SER A 170 16.12 18.80 -28.51
C SER A 170 16.09 20.27 -28.86
N GLY A 171 17.27 20.91 -28.89
CA GLY A 171 17.40 22.32 -29.27
C GLY A 171 16.83 22.56 -30.67
N PRO A 172 16.41 23.80 -30.96
CA PRO A 172 15.99 24.16 -32.30
C PRO A 172 17.22 24.25 -33.21
N ASP A 173 16.98 23.99 -34.50
CA ASP A 173 17.86 24.32 -35.64
C ASP A 173 18.92 23.28 -36.06
N GLY A 174 18.52 22.45 -37.03
CA GLY A 174 19.42 21.82 -38.01
C GLY A 174 18.66 21.62 -39.33
N PRO A 175 19.17 22.10 -40.49
CA PRO A 175 18.37 22.25 -41.69
C PRO A 175 18.19 20.95 -42.50
N GLU A 176 17.04 20.89 -43.15
CA GLU A 176 16.61 19.88 -44.11
C GLU A 176 17.54 19.66 -45.32
N ARG A 177 17.44 18.42 -45.84
CA ARG A 177 17.56 17.95 -47.24
C ARG A 177 18.88 17.41 -47.79
N GLY A 178 18.77 16.16 -48.26
CA GLY A 178 19.46 15.62 -49.44
C GLY A 178 18.82 14.28 -49.88
N PRO A 179 18.45 14.06 -51.16
CA PRO A 179 17.74 12.85 -51.62
C PRO A 179 18.63 11.81 -52.36
N GLY A 180 18.50 10.53 -52.00
CA GLY A 180 18.83 9.30 -52.78
C GLY A 180 20.31 9.07 -53.20
N PRO A 181 20.71 7.90 -53.79
CA PRO A 181 19.89 6.76 -54.26
C PRO A 181 20.39 5.32 -53.88
N GLY A 182 19.44 4.38 -53.82
CA GLY A 182 19.45 2.99 -54.36
C GLY A 182 20.59 1.97 -54.11
N ARG A 183 20.19 0.77 -53.62
CA ARG A 183 20.68 -0.63 -53.85
C ARG A 183 20.55 -1.40 -52.53
N GLY A 184 20.04 -2.61 -52.38
CA GLY A 184 19.53 -3.71 -53.22
C GLY A 184 19.23 -4.88 -52.25
N PRO A 185 18.60 -5.99 -52.70
CA PRO A 185 17.97 -6.98 -51.82
C PRO A 185 18.95 -8.07 -51.35
N GLY A 186 18.94 -8.41 -50.06
CA GLY A 186 19.75 -9.49 -49.49
C GLY A 186 18.92 -10.35 -48.53
N GLY A 187 18.70 -11.59 -48.91
CA GLY A 187 17.85 -12.57 -48.23
C GLY A 187 18.43 -13.21 -46.95
N PRO A 188 17.83 -14.33 -46.50
CA PRO A 188 17.68 -14.67 -45.09
C PRO A 188 18.80 -15.55 -44.53
N ARG A 189 19.07 -15.44 -43.22
CA ARG A 189 19.84 -16.44 -42.48
C ARG A 189 19.01 -16.97 -41.32
N GLY A 190 18.63 -18.24 -41.43
CA GLY A 190 17.93 -19.04 -40.43
C GLY A 190 18.86 -19.57 -39.32
N PRO A 191 18.44 -20.63 -38.60
CA PRO A 191 18.38 -20.63 -37.15
C PRO A 191 19.55 -21.35 -36.47
N GLY A 192 20.04 -20.80 -35.36
CA GLY A 192 20.99 -21.47 -34.46
C GLY A 192 20.28 -21.95 -33.20
N GLY A 193 19.96 -23.24 -33.16
CA GLY A 193 19.48 -23.96 -31.97
C GLY A 193 20.59 -24.27 -30.95
N PRO A 194 20.27 -25.06 -29.90
CA PRO A 194 20.74 -24.84 -28.54
C PRO A 194 21.99 -25.64 -28.14
N GLY A 195 22.79 -25.07 -27.24
CA GLY A 195 23.91 -25.74 -26.56
C GLY A 195 23.63 -26.02 -25.08
N PRO A 196 24.34 -26.96 -24.44
CA PRO A 196 23.76 -27.90 -23.48
C PRO A 196 24.02 -27.55 -22.00
N ARG A 197 23.09 -28.03 -21.15
CA ARG A 197 23.29 -28.25 -19.71
C ARG A 197 24.12 -29.52 -19.47
N PRO A 198 25.02 -29.51 -18.48
CA PRO A 198 25.35 -30.68 -17.66
C PRO A 198 24.77 -30.45 -16.25
N GLY A 199 23.85 -31.27 -15.73
CA GLY A 199 24.15 -32.56 -15.10
C GLY A 199 24.80 -32.31 -13.74
N GLY A 200 24.10 -32.30 -12.60
CA GLY A 200 23.29 -33.40 -12.07
C GLY A 200 24.10 -34.11 -10.97
N ARG A 201 23.85 -33.79 -9.69
CA ARG A 201 24.21 -34.64 -8.54
C ARG A 201 23.50 -34.19 -7.26
N ASP A 202 22.43 -34.89 -6.95
CA ASP A 202 21.90 -35.23 -5.62
C ASP A 202 21.64 -36.75 -5.67
N PRO A 203 21.53 -37.52 -4.57
CA PRO A 203 21.22 -37.10 -3.19
C PRO A 203 22.06 -37.80 -2.09
N ALA A 204 22.11 -37.21 -0.90
CA ALA A 204 22.36 -37.96 0.34
C ALA A 204 21.57 -37.37 1.51
N LYS A 205 20.45 -38.03 1.84
CA LYS A 205 19.85 -38.11 3.18
C LYS A 205 19.86 -39.60 3.53
N PRO A 206 20.18 -39.99 4.78
CA PRO A 206 19.08 -40.21 5.73
C PRO A 206 19.44 -39.90 7.19
N GLY A 207 18.44 -39.55 8.00
CA GLY A 207 18.57 -39.40 9.44
C GLY A 207 17.29 -38.83 10.05
N GLY A 208 16.32 -39.70 10.34
CA GLY A 208 15.12 -39.37 11.11
C GLY A 208 15.40 -39.25 12.62
N PRO A 209 14.44 -38.75 13.41
CA PRO A 209 14.66 -38.26 14.77
C PRO A 209 14.44 -39.34 15.84
N PRO A 210 14.95 -39.14 17.07
CA PRO A 210 14.36 -39.74 18.25
C PRO A 210 13.39 -38.77 18.94
N ASN A 211 12.21 -39.30 19.26
CA ASN A 211 11.25 -38.75 20.22
C ASN A 211 11.89 -38.59 21.60
N PHE A 212 11.59 -37.48 22.29
CA PHE A 212 11.16 -37.41 23.70
C PHE A 212 10.36 -36.13 23.91
#